data_AF-A0A820ESR8-F1
#
_entry.id   AF-A0A820ESR8-F1
#
_cell.length_a   1.000
_cell.length_b   1.000
_cell.length_c   1.000
_cell.angle_alpha   90.00
_cell.angle_beta   90.00
_cell.angle_gamma   90.00
#
_symmetry.space_group_name_H-M   'P 1'
#
loop_
_entity.id
_entity.type
_entity.pdbx_description
1 polymer ?
#
loop_
_entity_poly.entity_id
_entity_poly.type
_entity_poly.pdbx_seq_one_letter_code
_entity_poly.pdbx_strand_id
1 'polypeptide(L)' 'YHSFYPWHAGNDYMYLCNEKDLRMLESVRRFQKFDLYTKTDHDLPNIDELKPYYLSLIEKYIPGLVAW' A
#
# COMPACT_ATOMS: atom_id res chain seq x y z
N TYR A 1 -3.41 -7.03 2.73
CA TYR A 1 -2.64 -7.53 3.91
C TYR A 1 -1.56 -6.56 4.40
N HIS A 2 -1.68 -5.25 4.16
CA HIS A 2 -0.61 -4.30 4.50
C HIS A 2 -0.42 -4.10 6.01
N SER A 3 -1.45 -4.37 6.81
CA SER A 3 -1.41 -4.27 8.28
C SER A 3 -1.06 -5.59 8.96
N PHE A 4 -0.84 -6.69 8.22
CA PHE A 4 -0.64 -8.03 8.79
C PHE A 4 0.84 -8.29 9.14
N TYR A 5 1.37 -7.49 10.07
CA TYR A 5 2.79 -7.49 10.45
C TYR A 5 3.34 -8.85 10.92
N PRO A 6 2.63 -9.65 11.73
CA PRO A 6 3.10 -10.98 12.10
C PRO A 6 3.47 -11.82 10.88
N TRP A 7 2.70 -11.74 9.79
CA TRP A 7 3.01 -12.44 8.56
C TRP A 7 4.12 -11.78 7.75
N HIS A 8 3.91 -10.55 7.26
CA HIS A 8 4.81 -10.00 6.25
C HIS A 8 6.16 -9.51 6.81
N ALA A 9 6.24 -9.19 8.11
CA ALA A 9 7.47 -8.79 8.79
C ALA A 9 7.97 -9.87 9.77
N GLY A 10 7.07 -10.51 10.52
CA GLY A 10 7.40 -11.51 11.54
C GLY A 10 7.65 -12.93 11.03
N ASN A 11 7.22 -13.25 9.79
CA ASN A 11 7.18 -14.62 9.25
C ASN A 11 6.32 -15.61 10.06
N ASP A 12 5.42 -15.13 10.89
CA ASP A 12 4.40 -15.95 11.54
C ASP A 12 3.31 -16.35 10.53
N TYR A 13 2.45 -17.29 10.93
CA TYR A 13 1.27 -17.73 10.17
C TYR A 13 1.56 -18.32 8.78
N MET A 14 2.82 -18.68 8.48
CA MET A 14 3.19 -19.28 7.20
C MET A 14 2.49 -20.61 6.91
N TYR A 15 2.06 -21.33 7.95
CA TYR A 15 1.27 -22.56 7.84
C TYR A 15 -0.16 -22.32 7.30
N LEU A 16 -0.64 -21.07 7.29
CA LEU A 16 -1.92 -20.68 6.69
C LEU A 16 -1.77 -20.20 5.23
N CYS A 17 -0.54 -19.99 4.75
CA CYS A 17 -0.29 -19.45 3.42
C CYS A 17 -0.41 -20.52 2.33
N ASN A 18 -1.04 -20.14 1.23
CA ASN A 18 -0.95 -20.88 -0.04
C ASN A 18 0.11 -20.27 -0.96
N GLU A 19 0.31 -20.86 -2.14
CA GLU A 19 1.30 -20.38 -3.12
C GLU A 19 1.08 -18.92 -3.56
N LYS A 20 -0.17 -18.47 -3.66
CA LYS A 20 -0.48 -17.08 -4.02
C LYS A 20 -0.01 -16.13 -2.93
N ASP A 21 -0.22 -16.47 -1.67
CA ASP A 21 0.22 -15.65 -0.53
C ASP A 21 1.75 -15.53 -0.52
N LEU A 22 2.44 -16.66 -0.74
CA LEU A 22 3.91 -16.68 -0.83
C LEU A 22 4.43 -15.79 -1.97
N ARG A 23 3.79 -15.81 -3.15
CA ARG A 23 4.16 -14.90 -4.26
C ARG A 23 3.85 -13.44 -3.94
N MET A 24 2.76 -13.15 -3.24
CA MET A 24 2.37 -11.78 -2.88
C MET A 24 3.25 -11.17 -1.78
N LEU A 25 3.91 -11.99 -0.96
CA LEU A 25 4.71 -11.55 0.17
C LEU A 25 5.77 -10.50 -0.21
N GLU A 26 6.41 -10.68 -1.37
CA GLU A 26 7.39 -9.70 -1.89
C GLU A 26 6.75 -8.34 -2.16
N SER A 27 5.60 -8.32 -2.84
CA SER A 27 4.88 -7.08 -3.15
C SER A 27 4.41 -6.37 -1.88
N VAL A 28 3.92 -7.12 -0.89
CA VAL A 28 3.47 -6.56 0.40
C VAL A 28 4.66 -5.95 1.16
N ARG A 29 5.80 -6.64 1.22
CA ARG A 29 7.04 -6.11 1.83
C ARG A 29 7.55 -4.87 1.12
N ARG A 30 7.47 -4.82 -0.22
CA ARG A 30 7.87 -3.66 -1.00
C ARG A 30 6.97 -2.46 -0.69
N PHE A 31 5.66 -2.65 -0.64
CA PHE A 31 4.71 -1.61 -0.26
C PHE A 31 4.92 -1.11 1.18
N GLN A 32 5.13 -2.04 2.12
CA GLN A 32 5.27 -1.73 3.55
C GLN A 32 6.42 -0.74 3.85
N LYS A 33 7.49 -0.75 3.06
CA LYS A 33 8.57 0.24 3.19
C LYS A 33 8.08 1.67 2.96
N PHE A 34 7.21 1.88 1.97
CA PHE A 34 6.65 3.20 1.70
C PHE A 34 5.67 3.59 2.81
N ASP A 35 4.74 2.71 3.18
CA ASP A 35 3.80 2.98 4.29
C ASP A 35 4.52 3.33 5.61
N LEU A 36 5.58 2.60 5.97
CA LEU A 36 6.26 2.83 7.23
C LEU A 36 7.18 4.06 7.20
N TYR A 37 8.01 4.19 6.16
CA TYR A 37 9.16 5.10 6.20
C TYR A 37 8.93 6.46 5.51
N THR A 38 7.77 6.70 4.89
CA THR A 38 7.44 8.04 4.38
C THR A 38 6.68 8.91 5.38
N LYS A 39 6.44 8.43 6.61
CA LYS A 39 5.74 9.18 7.66
C LYS A 39 6.67 10.25 8.24
N THR A 40 6.27 11.53 8.18
CA THR A 40 7.02 12.68 8.71
C THR A 40 6.06 13.77 9.18
N ASP A 41 6.42 14.50 10.23
CA ASP A 41 5.67 15.63 10.79
C ASP A 41 6.18 17.00 10.29
N HIS A 42 7.28 17.03 9.54
CA HIS A 42 7.97 18.27 9.17
C HIS A 42 7.85 18.57 7.66
N ASP A 43 8.22 17.61 6.82
CA ASP A 43 8.34 17.80 5.38
C ASP A 43 7.08 17.31 4.65
N LEU A 44 5.95 17.98 4.93
CA LEU A 44 4.68 17.62 4.31
C LEU A 44 4.67 17.99 2.81
N PRO A 45 4.16 17.10 1.93
CA PRO A 45 4.10 17.37 0.50
C PRO A 45 3.06 18.44 0.17
N ASN A 46 3.32 19.22 -0.90
CA ASN A 46 2.33 20.14 -1.43
C ASN A 46 1.19 19.37 -2.13
N ILE A 47 0.02 19.38 -1.51
CA ILE A 47 -1.16 18.66 -2.02
C ILE A 47 -1.67 19.23 -3.35
N ASP A 48 -1.62 20.55 -3.52
CA ASP A 48 -2.16 21.20 -4.72
C ASP A 48 -1.34 20.86 -5.97
N GLU A 49 -0.01 20.72 -5.82
CA GLU A 49 0.88 20.28 -6.90
C GLU A 49 0.68 18.80 -7.26
N LEU A 50 0.41 17.94 -6.27
CA LEU A 50 0.27 16.50 -6.48
C LEU A 50 -1.12 16.08 -6.96
N LYS A 51 -2.14 16.87 -6.63
CA LYS A 51 -3.55 16.53 -6.89
C LYS A 51 -3.84 16.22 -8.37
N PRO A 52 -3.37 16.99 -9.37
CA PRO A 52 -3.62 16.68 -10.79
C PRO A 52 -3.09 15.29 -11.19
N TYR A 53 -1.91 14.91 -10.67
CA TYR A 53 -1.32 13.60 -10.93
C TYR A 53 -2.19 12.48 -10.36
N TYR A 54 -2.55 12.54 -9.08
CA TYR A 54 -3.37 11.48 -8.46
C TYR A 54 -4.79 11.42 -9.03
N LEU A 55 -5.39 12.56 -9.40
CA LEU A 55 -6.68 12.58 -10.10
C LEU A 55 -6.60 11.86 -11.46
N SER A 56 -5.50 12.02 -12.21
CA SER A 56 -5.32 11.29 -13.47
C SER A 56 -5.26 9.78 -13.28
N LEU A 57 -4.72 9.31 -12.15
CA LEU A 57 -4.70 7.88 -11.81
C LEU A 57 -6.07 7.39 -11.35
N ILE A 58 -6.80 8.18 -10.57
CA ILE A 58 -8.18 7.87 -10.16
C ILE A 58 -9.05 7.72 -11.39
N GLU A 59 -8.99 8.68 -12.33
CA GLU A 59 -9.77 8.61 -13.58
C GLU A 59 -9.42 7.38 -14.42
N LYS A 60 -8.15 6.95 -14.41
CA LYS A 60 -7.71 5.76 -15.15
C LYS A 60 -8.18 4.44 -14.52
N TYR A 61 -8.14 4.32 -13.20
CA TYR A 61 -8.30 3.02 -12.52
C TYR A 61 -9.64 2.85 -11.81
N ILE A 62 -10.23 3.92 -11.27
CA ILE A 62 -11.49 3.89 -10.49
C ILE A 62 -12.27 5.20 -10.75
N PRO A 63 -12.77 5.45 -11.97
CA PRO A 63 -13.46 6.70 -12.31
C PRO A 63 -14.87 6.79 -11.70
N GLY A 64 -15.36 8.01 -11.55
CA GLY A 64 -16.74 8.30 -11.19
C GLY A 64 -17.08 8.13 -9.70
N LEU A 65 -18.38 8.00 -9.41
CA LEU A 65 -18.89 7.83 -8.05
C LEU A 65 -18.73 6.38 -7.60
N VAL A 66 -18.09 6.20 -6.45
CA VAL A 66 -17.91 4.90 -5.80
C VAL A 66 -18.97 4.74 -4.70
N ALA A 67 -19.54 3.54 -4.58
CA ALA A 67 -20.35 3.15 -3.43
C ALA A 67 -19.42 2.65 -2.32
N TRP A 68 -19.37 3.40 -1.22
CA TRP A 68 -18.47 3.16 -0.08
C TRP A 68 -19.10 2.25 0.98
#